data_AF-A0A7R9G7R7-F1
#
_entry.id   AF-A0A7R9G7R7-F1
#
_cell.length_a   1.000
_cell.length_b   1.000
_cell.length_c   1.000
_cell.angle_alpha   90.00
_cell.angle_beta   90.00
_cell.angle_gamma   90.00
#
_symmetry.space_group_name_H-M   'P 1'
#
loop_
_entity.id
_entity.type
_entity.pdbx_description
1 polymer ?
#
loop_
_entity_poly.entity_id
_entity_poly.type
_entity_poly.pdbx_seq_one_letter_code
_entity_poly.pdbx_strand_id
1 'polypeptide(L)'
;MAFSDEEEDTKRIVRSAKEKRYEELMNLIRNIRNYKKIKDMSSMLTSFEDLMRAYTKALPVISKEENGQTPRFYVRCLVEMDDFITEVWEFREGR
;
A
#
# COMPACT_ATOMS: atom_id res chain seq x y z
N MET A 1 19.04 0.70 -50.19
CA MET A 1 19.28 -0.47 -49.34
C MET A 1 19.06 0.00 -47.92
N ALA A 2 18.10 -0.61 -47.23
CA ALA A 2 17.49 -0.14 -45.99
C ALA A 2 18.25 -0.60 -44.74
N PHE A 3 17.69 -0.23 -43.58
CA PHE A 3 17.91 -0.69 -42.19
C PHE A 3 19.02 0.06 -41.42
N SER A 4 18.82 0.61 -40.22
CA SER A 4 17.72 0.50 -39.26
C SER A 4 17.69 1.76 -38.38
N ASP A 5 16.53 2.42 -38.29
CA ASP A 5 16.22 3.42 -37.26
C ASP A 5 15.07 2.80 -36.44
N GLU A 6 15.41 1.78 -35.64
CA GLU A 6 14.53 1.25 -34.61
C GLU A 6 14.65 2.16 -33.39
N GLU A 7 13.99 3.32 -33.48
CA GLU A 7 13.53 4.03 -32.29
C GLU A 7 12.60 3.09 -31.53
N GLU A 8 13.14 2.47 -30.49
CA GLU A 8 12.40 1.78 -29.45
C GLU A 8 11.56 2.83 -28.70
N ASP A 9 10.43 3.22 -29.30
CA ASP A 9 9.34 3.97 -28.67
C ASP A 9 8.80 3.10 -27.53
N THR A 10 9.51 3.14 -26.41
CA THR A 10 9.06 2.62 -25.12
C THR A 10 7.88 3.48 -24.70
N LYS A 11 6.70 3.18 -25.28
CA LYS A 11 5.41 3.80 -24.98
C LYS A 11 5.27 3.91 -23.46
N ARG A 12 5.52 5.10 -22.91
CA ARG A 12 5.30 5.40 -21.50
C ARG A 12 3.83 5.10 -21.21
N ILE A 13 3.55 4.00 -20.54
CA ILE A 13 2.19 3.68 -20.11
C ILE A 13 1.78 4.77 -19.12
N VAL A 14 0.93 5.69 -19.57
CA VAL A 14 0.40 6.78 -18.75
C VAL A 14 -0.69 6.20 -17.85
N ARG A 15 -0.31 5.69 -16.67
CA ARG A 15 -1.27 5.33 -15.62
C ARG A 15 -1.87 6.59 -14.99
N SER A 16 -3.17 6.55 -14.67
CA SER A 16 -3.84 7.67 -14.00
C SER A 16 -3.25 7.94 -12.61
N ALA A 17 -3.48 9.16 -12.09
CA ALA A 17 -3.08 9.50 -10.73
C ALA A 17 -3.74 8.58 -9.69
N LYS A 18 -4.98 8.13 -9.95
CA LYS A 18 -5.71 7.18 -9.11
C LYS A 18 -5.01 5.83 -9.05
N GLU A 19 -4.74 5.24 -10.20
CA GLU A 19 -4.07 3.94 -10.29
C GLU A 19 -2.71 3.96 -9.59
N LYS A 20 -1.89 4.99 -9.85
CA LYS A 20 -0.57 5.12 -9.23
C LYS A 20 -0.64 5.17 -7.71
N ARG A 21 -1.58 5.97 -7.15
CA ARG A 21 -1.76 6.06 -5.69
C ARG A 21 -2.28 4.76 -5.11
N TYR A 22 -3.21 4.10 -5.78
CA TYR A 22 -3.82 2.88 -5.25
C TYR A 22 -2.86 1.69 -5.32
N GLU A 23 -2.04 1.62 -6.36
CA GLU A 23 -0.96 0.65 -6.48
C GLU A 23 0.10 0.84 -5.39
N GLU A 24 0.51 2.08 -5.11
CA GLU A 24 1.41 2.43 -3.99
C GLU A 24 0.85 1.92 -2.66
N LEU A 25 -0.43 2.20 -2.36
CA LEU A 25 -1.10 1.72 -1.14
C LEU A 25 -1.17 0.19 -1.08
N MET A 26 -1.56 -0.48 -2.17
CA MET A 26 -1.68 -1.94 -2.22
C MET A 26 -0.33 -2.64 -2.04
N ASN A 27 0.75 -2.07 -2.59
CA ASN A 27 2.11 -2.60 -2.41
C ASN A 27 2.55 -2.52 -0.95
N LEU A 28 2.29 -1.40 -0.27
CA LEU A 28 2.59 -1.24 1.15
C LEU A 28 1.78 -2.21 2.02
N ILE A 29 0.50 -2.40 1.73
CA ILE A 29 -0.37 -3.37 2.41
C ILE A 29 0.17 -4.80 2.23
N ARG A 30 0.64 -5.15 1.03
CA ARG A 30 1.28 -6.45 0.77
C ARG A 30 2.53 -6.64 1.63
N ASN A 31 3.36 -5.61 1.77
CA ASN A 31 4.55 -5.65 2.61
C ASN A 31 4.18 -5.85 4.09
N ILE A 32 3.21 -5.08 4.61
CA ILE A 32 2.67 -5.24 5.97
C ILE A 32 2.23 -6.69 6.22
N ARG A 33 1.46 -7.28 5.30
CA ARG A 33 1.01 -8.67 5.41
C ARG A 33 2.15 -9.69 5.39
N ASN A 34 3.23 -9.43 4.66
CA ASN A 34 4.41 -10.29 4.66
C ASN A 34 5.17 -10.22 5.99
N TYR A 35 5.38 -9.00 6.51
CA TYR A 35 6.05 -8.81 7.81
C TYR A 35 5.22 -9.38 8.97
N LYS A 36 3.88 -9.24 8.92
CA LYS A 36 2.95 -9.86 9.86
C LYS A 36 3.13 -11.38 9.94
N LYS A 37 3.28 -12.09 8.81
CA LYS A 37 3.44 -13.56 8.78
C LYS A 37 4.66 -14.04 9.57
N ILE A 38 5.76 -13.30 9.50
CA ILE A 38 7.02 -13.63 10.20
C ILE A 38 7.15 -12.91 11.55
N LYS A 39 6.13 -12.15 11.96
CA LYS A 39 6.11 -11.33 13.18
C LYS A 39 7.26 -10.31 13.26
N ASP A 40 7.69 -9.78 12.12
CA ASP A 40 8.68 -8.69 12.07
C ASP A 40 7.98 -7.36 12.36
N MET A 41 7.86 -7.05 13.65
CA MET A 41 7.14 -5.85 14.12
C MET A 41 7.80 -4.54 13.71
N SER A 42 9.14 -4.52 13.56
CA SER A 42 9.89 -3.31 13.20
C SER A 42 9.64 -2.93 11.73
N SER A 43 9.74 -3.90 10.83
CA SER A 43 9.45 -3.70 9.40
C SER A 43 7.97 -3.43 9.15
N MET A 44 7.08 -4.05 9.94
CA MET A 44 5.64 -3.79 9.90
C MET A 44 5.32 -2.34 10.30
N LEU A 45 5.92 -1.84 11.38
CA LEU A 45 5.75 -0.45 11.83
C LEU A 45 6.23 0.55 10.76
N THR A 46 7.43 0.35 10.22
CA THR A 46 7.98 1.19 9.15
C THR A 46 7.04 1.23 7.94
N SER A 47 6.54 0.07 7.52
CA SER A 47 5.61 -0.02 6.38
C SER A 47 4.26 0.62 6.66
N PHE A 48 3.81 0.60 7.91
CA PHE A 48 2.60 1.29 8.34
C PHE A 48 2.77 2.82 8.27
N GLU A 49 3.90 3.36 8.73
CA GLU A 49 4.20 4.79 8.60
C GLU A 49 4.26 5.23 7.13
N ASP A 50 4.87 4.40 6.27
CA ASP A 50 4.86 4.61 4.82
C ASP A 50 3.44 4.59 4.24
N LEU A 51 2.61 3.63 4.67
CA LEU A 51 1.20 3.54 4.26
C LEU A 51 0.43 4.79 4.65
N MET A 52 0.63 5.32 5.86
CA MET A 52 0.02 6.56 6.33
C MET A 52 0.44 7.76 5.46
N ARG A 53 1.74 7.89 5.16
CA ARG A 53 2.26 8.95 4.28
C ARG A 53 1.70 8.85 2.86
N ALA A 54 1.62 7.64 2.30
CA ALA A 54 1.05 7.37 0.99
C ALA A 54 -0.46 7.70 0.96
N TYR A 55 -1.20 7.37 2.02
CA TYR A 55 -2.62 7.66 2.13
C TYR A 55 -2.89 9.18 2.16
N THR A 56 -2.10 9.96 2.92
CA THR A 56 -2.19 11.43 2.92
C THR A 56 -2.00 12.01 1.52
N LYS A 57 -1.06 11.46 0.73
CA LYS A 57 -0.86 11.87 -0.67
C LYS A 57 -1.99 11.41 -1.60
N ALA A 58 -2.74 10.37 -1.22
CA ALA A 58 -3.89 9.87 -1.96
C ALA A 58 -5.19 10.62 -1.63
N LEU A 59 -5.27 11.38 -0.53
CA LEU A 59 -6.47 12.13 -0.14
C LEU A 59 -7.06 13.00 -1.26
N PRO A 60 -6.29 13.78 -2.04
CA PRO A 60 -6.86 14.60 -3.12
C PRO A 60 -7.54 13.74 -4.21
N VAL A 61 -6.98 12.57 -4.49
CA VAL A 61 -7.55 11.61 -5.45
C VAL A 61 -8.81 10.98 -4.86
N ILE A 62 -8.78 10.56 -3.60
CA ILE A 62 -9.94 9.94 -2.93
C ILE A 62 -11.10 10.92 -2.83
N SER A 63 -10.83 12.18 -2.47
CA SER A 63 -11.84 13.24 -2.43
C SER A 63 -12.51 13.46 -3.78
N LYS A 64 -11.75 13.41 -4.87
CA LYS A 64 -12.26 13.66 -6.22
C LYS A 64 -12.96 12.44 -6.83
N GLU A 65 -12.37 11.26 -6.68
CA GLU A 65 -12.77 10.05 -7.44
C GLU A 65 -13.71 9.13 -6.65
N GLU A 66 -13.70 9.20 -5.32
CA GLU A 66 -14.51 8.36 -4.42
C GLU A 66 -15.43 9.20 -3.51
N ASN A 67 -15.66 10.46 -3.86
CA ASN A 67 -16.45 11.41 -3.05
C ASN A 67 -15.96 11.53 -1.60
N GLY A 68 -14.64 11.38 -1.39
CA GLY A 68 -14.03 11.42 -0.05
C GLY A 68 -14.22 10.14 0.76
N GLN A 69 -14.79 9.08 0.19
CA GLN A 69 -14.93 7.80 0.88
C GLN A 69 -13.58 7.07 0.96
N THR A 70 -13.13 6.77 2.18
CA THR A 70 -11.92 5.98 2.40
C THR A 70 -12.04 4.60 1.77
N PRO A 71 -11.04 4.16 0.98
CA PRO A 71 -11.08 2.85 0.34
C PRO A 71 -11.14 1.70 1.36
N ARG A 72 -12.03 0.73 1.13
CA ARG A 72 -12.24 -0.42 2.04
C ARG A 72 -10.99 -1.25 2.30
N PHE A 73 -10.10 -1.39 1.31
CA PHE A 73 -8.86 -2.16 1.46
C PHE A 73 -7.91 -1.53 2.49
N TYR A 74 -7.91 -0.19 2.60
CA TYR A 74 -7.09 0.53 3.55
C TYR A 74 -7.61 0.29 4.97
N VAL A 75 -8.92 0.50 5.18
CA VAL A 75 -9.58 0.22 6.48
C VAL A 75 -9.37 -1.24 6.89
N ARG A 76 -9.55 -2.19 5.98
CA ARG A 76 -9.34 -3.61 6.25
C ARG A 76 -7.90 -3.89 6.71
N CYS A 77 -6.89 -3.30 6.08
CA CYS A 77 -5.50 -3.48 6.50
C CYS A 77 -5.25 -2.97 7.92
N LEU A 78 -5.86 -1.85 8.30
CA LEU A 78 -5.72 -1.29 9.65
C LEU A 78 -6.31 -2.22 10.70
N VAL A 79 -7.54 -2.70 10.48
CA VAL A 79 -8.21 -3.65 11.38
C VAL A 79 -7.43 -4.97 11.48
N GLU A 80 -7.01 -5.54 10.35
CA GLU A 80 -6.20 -6.77 10.33
C GLU A 80 -4.88 -6.64 11.10
N MET A 81 -4.30 -5.44 11.15
CA MET A 81 -3.06 -5.16 11.89
C MET A 81 -3.33 -4.96 13.38
N ASP A 82 -4.39 -4.24 13.73
CA ASP A 82 -4.82 -4.01 15.11
C ASP A 82 -5.17 -5.32 15.82
N ASP A 83 -5.98 -6.18 15.18
CA ASP A 83 -6.33 -7.51 15.68
C ASP A 83 -5.07 -8.34 15.96
N PHE A 84 -4.10 -8.30 15.05
CA PHE A 84 -2.85 -9.04 15.20
C PHE A 84 -1.97 -8.52 16.34
N ILE A 85 -1.88 -7.21 16.50
CA ILE A 85 -1.11 -6.61 17.60
C ILE A 85 -1.73 -7.01 18.93
N THR A 86 -3.05 -6.94 19.05
CA THR A 86 -3.80 -7.40 20.22
C THR A 86 -3.55 -8.88 20.50
N GLU A 87 -3.70 -9.76 19.49
CA GLU A 87 -3.42 -11.20 19.64
C GLU A 87 -1.98 -11.49 20.11
N VAL A 88 -0.99 -10.78 19.56
CA VAL A 88 0.42 -10.94 19.94
C VAL A 88 0.67 -10.45 21.37
N TRP A 89 0.00 -9.39 21.79
CA TRP A 89 0.13 -8.81 23.13
C TRP A 89 -0.50 -9.72 24.19
N GLU A 90 -1.73 -10.18 23.98
CA GLU A 90 -2.44 -11.12 24.86
C GLU A 90 -1.65 -12.43 25.03
N PHE A 91 -1.06 -12.94 23.95
CA PHE A 91 -0.19 -14.12 24.01
C PHE A 91 1.07 -13.91 24.86
N ARG A 92 1.56 -12.67 24.95
CA ARG A 92 2.74 -12.33 25.77
C ARG A 92 2.38 -12.21 27.24
N GLU A 93 1.21 -11.66 27.59
CA GLU A 93 0.75 -11.55 28.97
C GLU A 93 0.30 -12.90 29.56
N GLY A 94 -0.19 -13.82 28.73
CA GLY A 94 -0.58 -15.17 29.15
C GLY A 94 0.58 -16.15 29.41
N ARG A 95 1.84 -15.69 29.39
CA ARG A 95 3.05 -16.50 29.62
C ARG A 95 3.80 -16.10 30.87
#